data_AF-A0A3D2FTA9-F1
#
_entry.id   AF-A0A3D2FTA9-F1
#
_cell.length_a   1.000
_cell.length_b   1.000
_cell.length_c   1.000
_cell.angle_alpha   90.00
_cell.angle_beta   90.00
_cell.angle_gamma   90.00
#
_symmetry.space_group_name_H-M   'P 1'
#
loop_
_entity.id
_entity.type
_entity.pdbx_description
1 polymer ?
#
loop_
_entity_poly.entity_id
_entity_poly.type
_entity_poly.pdbx_seq_one_letter_code
_entity_poly.pdbx_strand_id
1 'polypeptide(L)'
;QRISYGEGRYATPVWSPRGDIIAFTKMHRGTFYIGVMNVDGTGERLLAEGFLVEGPTWAPNGRVLMYFKQEPFTNEGDGGEAALYRIDITGYNERRIITPSQASDPAWSPLRR
;
A
#
# COMPACT_ATOMS: atom_id res chain seq x y z
N GLN A 1 -21.71 -2.60 5.80
CA GLN A 1 -21.99 -2.89 4.39
C GLN A 1 -20.68 -3.22 3.68
N ARG A 2 -20.69 -4.15 2.71
CA ARG A 2 -19.49 -4.51 1.93
C ARG A 2 -19.26 -3.48 0.82
N ILE A 3 -17.99 -3.11 0.58
CA ILE A 3 -17.59 -2.13 -0.45
C ILE A 3 -16.90 -2.81 -1.63
N SER A 4 -15.99 -3.74 -1.40
CA SER A 4 -15.22 -4.41 -2.47
C SER A 4 -15.90 -5.69 -2.97
N TYR A 5 -15.99 -5.86 -4.29
CA TYR A 5 -16.67 -7.01 -4.93
C TYR A 5 -15.81 -7.78 -5.95
N GLY A 6 -14.60 -7.32 -6.25
CA GLY A 6 -13.69 -8.03 -7.15
C GLY A 6 -13.13 -9.33 -6.55
N GLU A 7 -12.41 -10.11 -7.35
CA GLU A 7 -11.76 -11.35 -6.90
C GLU A 7 -10.65 -11.08 -5.87
N GLY A 8 -10.34 -12.08 -5.04
CA GLY A 8 -9.30 -12.00 -4.01
C GLY A 8 -9.81 -11.54 -2.65
N ARG A 9 -8.87 -11.39 -1.71
CA ARG A 9 -9.13 -10.92 -0.34
C ARG A 9 -8.65 -9.48 -0.21
N TYR A 10 -9.48 -8.64 0.42
CA TYR A 10 -9.16 -7.23 0.69
C TYR A 10 -8.92 -7.07 2.19
N ALA A 11 -7.92 -6.27 2.56
CA ALA A 11 -7.53 -6.00 3.93
C ALA A 11 -7.05 -4.56 4.09
N THR A 12 -6.80 -4.16 5.35
CA THR A 12 -6.14 -2.88 5.73
C THR A 12 -6.68 -1.64 5.01
N PRO A 13 -8.01 -1.40 4.99
CA PRO A 13 -8.56 -0.23 4.34
C PRO A 13 -8.16 1.05 5.09
N VAL A 14 -7.70 2.05 4.35
CA VAL A 14 -7.43 3.41 4.86
C VAL A 14 -8.06 4.46 3.97
N TRP A 15 -8.79 5.39 4.59
CA TRP A 15 -9.47 6.48 3.89
C TRP A 15 -8.49 7.58 3.52
N SER A 16 -8.65 8.16 2.33
CA SER A 16 -7.93 9.38 1.95
C SER A 16 -8.25 10.51 2.94
N PRO A 17 -7.37 11.51 3.11
CA PRO A 17 -7.65 12.66 3.98
C PRO A 17 -8.92 13.44 3.60
N ARG A 18 -9.33 13.36 2.33
CA ARG A 18 -10.57 13.96 1.80
C ARG A 18 -11.80 13.06 1.97
N GLY A 19 -11.61 11.79 2.30
CA GLY A 19 -12.69 10.82 2.50
C GLY A 19 -13.37 10.36 1.20
N ASP A 20 -12.75 10.58 0.04
CA ASP A 20 -13.28 10.29 -1.30
C ASP A 20 -12.72 9.01 -1.93
N ILE A 21 -11.62 8.47 -1.39
CA ILE A 21 -10.92 7.29 -1.91
C ILE A 21 -10.50 6.39 -0.75
N ILE A 22 -10.56 5.08 -0.94
CA ILE A 22 -10.06 4.06 -0.01
C ILE A 22 -8.82 3.42 -0.63
N ALA A 23 -7.70 3.42 0.07
CA ALA A 23 -6.57 2.56 -0.25
C ALA A 23 -6.68 1.25 0.55
N PHE A 24 -6.20 0.15 0.00
CA PHE A 24 -6.34 -1.18 0.60
C PHE A 24 -5.19 -2.09 0.20
N THR A 25 -4.95 -3.13 1.01
CA THR A 25 -4.20 -4.31 0.58
C THR A 25 -5.14 -5.32 -0.09
N LYS A 26 -4.71 -5.91 -1.20
CA LYS A 26 -5.40 -7.03 -1.84
C LYS A 26 -4.45 -8.21 -1.99
N MET A 27 -4.96 -9.41 -1.73
CA MET A 27 -4.26 -10.66 -2.00
C MET A 27 -5.04 -11.45 -3.03
N HIS A 28 -4.40 -11.80 -4.15
CA HIS A 28 -5.01 -12.58 -5.20
C HIS A 28 -3.97 -13.51 -5.83
N ARG A 29 -4.27 -14.82 -5.86
CA ARG A 29 -3.41 -15.87 -6.44
C ARG A 29 -1.95 -15.86 -5.97
N GLY A 30 -1.73 -15.55 -4.68
CA GLY A 30 -0.39 -15.53 -4.08
C GLY A 30 0.38 -14.22 -4.25
N THR A 31 -0.18 -13.23 -4.94
CA THR A 31 0.40 -11.89 -5.07
C THR A 31 -0.32 -10.90 -4.17
N PHE A 32 0.45 -10.01 -3.55
CA PHE A 32 -0.06 -8.90 -2.75
C PHE A 32 -0.04 -7.61 -3.56
N TYR A 33 -1.02 -6.76 -3.31
CA TYR A 33 -1.26 -5.52 -4.03
C TYR A 33 -1.58 -4.39 -3.07
N ILE A 34 -1.12 -3.19 -3.40
CA ILE A 34 -1.72 -1.94 -2.92
C ILE A 34 -2.67 -1.45 -3.99
N GLY A 35 -3.93 -1.27 -3.63
CA GLY A 35 -4.95 -0.72 -4.52
C GLY A 35 -5.66 0.47 -3.93
N VAL A 36 -6.41 1.16 -4.80
CA VAL A 36 -7.33 2.24 -4.45
C VAL A 36 -8.68 2.02 -5.14
N MET A 37 -9.75 2.49 -4.51
CA MET A 37 -11.10 2.53 -5.09
C MET A 37 -11.89 3.69 -4.52
N ASN A 38 -12.96 4.09 -5.21
CA ASN A 38 -13.93 5.03 -4.68
C ASN A 38 -14.64 4.42 -3.46
N VAL A 39 -15.23 5.28 -2.63
CA VAL A 39 -15.90 4.89 -1.38
C VAL A 39 -17.16 4.05 -1.60
N ASP A 40 -17.73 4.11 -2.82
CA ASP A 40 -18.83 3.26 -3.27
C ASP A 40 -18.37 1.90 -3.84
N GLY A 41 -17.05 1.65 -3.86
CA GLY A 41 -16.44 0.42 -4.36
C GLY A 41 -16.14 0.42 -5.86
N THR A 42 -16.47 1.50 -6.58
CA THR A 42 -16.17 1.62 -8.01
C THR A 42 -14.73 2.07 -8.27
N GLY A 43 -14.27 1.94 -9.52
CA GLY A 43 -12.98 2.50 -9.93
C GLY A 43 -11.76 1.84 -9.29
N GLU A 44 -11.83 0.54 -9.00
CA GLU A 44 -10.70 -0.20 -8.46
C GLU A 44 -9.47 -0.09 -9.38
N ARG A 45 -8.33 0.26 -8.78
CA ARG A 45 -7.02 0.33 -9.43
C ARG A 45 -5.96 -0.29 -8.52
N LEU A 46 -5.09 -1.13 -9.09
CA LEU A 46 -3.93 -1.68 -8.41
C LEU A 46 -2.72 -0.81 -8.77
N LEU A 47 -2.04 -0.30 -7.75
CA LEU A 47 -0.96 0.69 -7.89
C LEU A 47 0.42 0.06 -7.73
N ALA A 48 0.53 -0.95 -6.87
CA ALA A 48 1.77 -1.68 -6.65
C ALA A 48 1.48 -3.16 -6.39
N GLU A 49 2.44 -4.02 -6.71
CA GLU A 49 2.40 -5.45 -6.44
C GLU A 49 3.74 -5.97 -5.91
N GLY A 50 3.73 -7.19 -5.36
CA GLY A 50 4.92 -7.90 -4.92
C GLY A 50 4.61 -9.16 -4.10
N PHE A 51 5.67 -9.80 -3.58
CA PHE A 51 5.58 -10.99 -2.74
C PHE A 51 4.84 -10.71 -1.43
N LEU A 52 5.20 -9.63 -0.74
CA LEU A 52 4.45 -9.11 0.40
C LEU A 52 4.47 -7.59 0.31
N VAL A 53 3.28 -6.99 0.13
CA VAL A 53 3.09 -5.55 0.01
C VAL A 53 1.83 -5.15 0.77
N GLU A 54 1.99 -4.49 1.92
CA GLU A 54 0.87 -4.17 2.80
C GLU A 54 1.04 -2.85 3.57
N GLY A 55 0.05 -2.56 4.41
CA GLY A 55 0.06 -1.41 5.31
C GLY A 55 0.05 -0.05 4.59
N PRO A 56 -0.88 0.20 3.63
CA PRO A 56 -0.95 1.50 2.98
C PRO A 56 -1.31 2.59 3.99
N THR A 57 -0.67 3.76 3.85
CA THR A 57 -0.97 4.98 4.60
C THR A 57 -0.94 6.19 3.67
N TRP A 58 -1.83 7.14 3.91
CA TRP A 58 -1.92 8.35 3.11
C TRP A 58 -0.98 9.43 3.60
N ALA A 59 -0.24 10.03 2.67
CA ALA A 59 0.33 11.35 2.91
C ALA A 59 -0.80 12.35 3.18
N PRO A 60 -0.60 13.35 4.06
CA PRO A 60 -1.68 14.27 4.44
C PRO A 60 -2.25 15.12 3.29
N ASN A 61 -1.51 15.24 2.17
CA ASN A 61 -1.96 15.90 0.95
C ASN A 61 -2.91 15.04 0.08
N GLY A 62 -3.09 13.76 0.42
CA GLY A 62 -3.94 12.82 -0.31
C GLY A 62 -3.46 12.45 -1.72
N ARG A 63 -2.17 12.63 -2.03
CA ARG A 63 -1.61 12.36 -3.37
C ARG A 63 -0.62 11.20 -3.42
N VAL A 64 -0.07 10.83 -2.28
CA VAL A 64 0.98 9.81 -2.16
C VAL A 64 0.54 8.79 -1.13
N LEU A 65 0.76 7.52 -1.43
CA LEU A 65 0.68 6.43 -0.48
C LEU A 65 2.09 6.02 -0.05
N MET A 66 2.24 5.64 1.21
CA MET A 66 3.40 4.90 1.71
C MET A 66 2.93 3.55 2.23
N TYR A 67 3.75 2.52 2.05
CA TYR A 67 3.47 1.14 2.44
C TYR A 67 4.81 0.41 2.60
N PHE A 68 4.80 -0.83 3.09
CA PHE A 68 6.02 -1.64 3.11
C PHE A 68 5.99 -2.73 2.03
N LYS A 69 7.18 -3.07 1.54
CA LYS A 69 7.42 -4.27 0.72
C LYS A 69 8.42 -5.15 1.42
N GLN A 70 8.26 -6.46 1.24
CA GLN A 70 9.24 -7.45 1.62
C GLN A 70 9.49 -8.41 0.46
N GLU A 71 10.77 -8.63 0.17
CA GLU A 71 11.22 -9.62 -0.82
C GLU A 71 11.17 -11.04 -0.22
N PRO A 72 10.94 -12.08 -1.03
CA PRO A 72 10.98 -13.45 -0.54
C PRO A 72 12.38 -13.82 -0.02
N PHE A 73 12.44 -14.81 0.87
CA PHE A 73 13.71 -15.44 1.23
C PHE A 73 14.24 -16.27 0.06
N THR A 74 15.55 -16.23 -0.17
CA THR A 74 16.23 -17.16 -1.07
C THR A 74 16.47 -18.50 -0.36
N ASN A 75 16.86 -19.53 -1.12
CA ASN A 75 17.16 -20.84 -0.55
C ASN A 75 18.40 -20.82 0.36
N GLU A 76 19.26 -19.83 0.18
CA GLU A 76 20.47 -19.58 0.96
C GLU A 76 20.19 -18.82 2.28
N GLY A 77 18.93 -18.40 2.49
CA GLY A 77 18.50 -17.67 3.68
C GLY A 77 18.63 -16.15 3.59
N ASP A 78 19.09 -15.62 2.45
CA ASP A 78 19.15 -14.19 2.18
C ASP A 78 17.76 -13.63 1.82
N GLY A 79 17.60 -12.31 1.87
CA GLY A 79 16.33 -11.64 1.57
C GLY A 79 15.44 -11.46 2.79
N GLY A 80 14.11 -11.41 2.58
CA GLY A 80 13.16 -11.19 3.66
C GLY A 80 13.18 -9.78 4.27
N GLU A 81 13.97 -8.86 3.72
CA GLU A 81 14.08 -7.50 4.23
C GLU A 81 12.79 -6.70 3.97
N ALA A 82 12.21 -6.14 5.03
CA ALA A 82 11.14 -5.17 4.90
C ALA A 82 11.69 -3.76 4.66
N ALA A 83 11.16 -3.08 3.64
CA ALA A 83 11.49 -1.69 3.36
C ALA A 83 10.24 -0.88 3.04
N LEU A 84 10.29 0.42 3.35
CA LEU A 84 9.22 1.35 3.02
C LEU A 84 9.31 1.80 1.58
N TYR A 85 8.15 1.92 0.94
CA TYR A 85 7.99 2.42 -0.41
C TYR A 85 6.92 3.50 -0.43
N ARG A 86 7.08 4.47 -1.32
CA ARG A 86 6.03 5.44 -1.64
C ARG A 86 5.64 5.34 -3.10
N ILE A 87 4.40 5.68 -3.41
CA ILE A 87 3.89 5.77 -4.78
C ILE A 87 2.89 6.93 -4.92
N ASP A 88 2.87 7.57 -6.08
CA ASP A 88 1.84 8.55 -6.41
C ASP A 88 0.51 7.83 -6.68
N ILE A 89 -0.62 8.45 -6.33
CA ILE A 89 -1.96 7.89 -6.56
C ILE A 89 -2.26 7.60 -8.04
N THR A 90 -1.55 8.26 -8.96
CA THR A 90 -1.59 7.97 -10.40
C THR A 90 -1.04 6.58 -10.76
N GLY A 91 -0.35 5.91 -9.84
CA GLY A 91 0.31 4.61 -10.05
C GLY A 91 1.75 4.74 -10.56
N TYR A 92 2.29 5.95 -10.65
CA TYR A 92 3.66 6.22 -11.09
C TYR A 92 4.57 6.63 -9.94
N ASN A 93 5.87 6.75 -10.23
CA ASN A 93 6.88 7.23 -9.29
C ASN A 93 6.98 6.41 -8.00
N GLU A 94 6.85 5.09 -8.12
CA GLU A 94 7.17 4.19 -7.02
C GLU A 94 8.66 4.34 -6.64
N ARG A 95 8.94 4.55 -5.35
CA ARG A 95 10.31 4.71 -4.85
C ARG A 95 10.47 4.11 -3.46
N ARG A 96 11.56 3.37 -3.25
CA ARG A 96 12.04 2.93 -1.93
C ARG A 96 12.44 4.15 -1.09
N ILE A 97 12.11 4.11 0.19
CA ILE A 97 12.57 5.06 1.20
C ILE A 97 13.79 4.47 1.91
N ILE A 98 14.86 5.25 1.95
CA ILE A 98 16.08 4.87 2.66
C ILE A 98 15.87 5.13 4.15
N THR A 99 16.05 4.08 4.94
CA THR A 99 15.96 4.07 6.40
C THR A 99 17.24 3.46 6.97
N PRO A 100 17.61 3.75 8.23
CA PRO A 100 18.84 3.20 8.82
C PRO A 100 18.82 1.67 9.00
N SER A 101 17.65 1.05 9.00
CA SER A 101 17.42 -0.39 9.17
C SER A 101 16.19 -0.81 8.37
N GLN A 102 15.81 -2.09 8.43
CA GLN A 102 14.52 -2.54 7.92
C GLN A 102 13.35 -1.78 8.58
N ALA A 103 12.25 -1.63 7.84
CA ALA A 103 11.09 -0.87 8.28
C ALA A 103 9.79 -1.38 7.63
N SER A 104 8.76 -1.59 8.44
CA SER A 104 7.46 -2.17 8.06
C SER A 104 6.25 -1.30 8.39
N ASP A 105 6.40 -0.33 9.29
CA ASP A 105 5.27 0.39 9.89
C ASP A 105 5.30 1.89 9.52
N PRO A 106 4.89 2.25 8.29
CA PRO A 106 4.89 3.63 7.86
C PRO A 106 3.80 4.44 8.58
N ALA A 107 4.13 5.67 8.95
CA ALA A 107 3.16 6.66 9.42
C ALA A 107 3.56 8.06 8.98
N TRP A 108 2.56 8.90 8.75
CA TRP A 108 2.77 10.32 8.44
C TRP A 108 2.47 11.17 9.67
N SER A 109 3.32 12.16 9.95
CA SER A 109 2.98 13.19 10.93
C SER A 109 1.76 13.99 10.44
N PRO A 110 0.92 14.50 11.35
CA PRO A 110 -0.16 15.41 10.97
C PRO A 110 0.40 16.66 10.26
N LEU A 111 -0.47 17.33 9.49
CA LEU A 111 -0.14 18.65 8.96
C LEU A 111 0.19 19.59 10.12
N ARG A 112 1.39 20.16 10.12
CA ARG A 112 1.72 21.28 11.02
C ARG A 112 0.85 22.46 10.59
N ARG A 113 -0.01 22.92 11.50
CA ARG A 113 -0.79 24.16 11.34
C ARG A 113 0.09 25.37 11.62
#